data_AF-A0A524BA67-F1
#
_entry.id   AF-A0A524BA67-F1
#
_cell.length_a   1.000
_cell.length_b   1.000
_cell.length_c   1.000
_cell.angle_alpha   90.00
_cell.angle_beta   90.00
_cell.angle_gamma   90.00
#
_symmetry.space_group_name_H-M   'P 1'
#
loop_
_entity.id
_entity.type
_entity.pdbx_description
1 polymer ?
#
loop_
_entity_poly.entity_id
_entity_poly.type
_entity_poly.pdbx_seq_one_letter_code
_entity_poly.pdbx_strand_id
1 'polypeptide(L)'
;MTDKPAKKAVAASGDAASRGPAQFAKVQLTDEAIADLKGIEQRAPAVLTEVFRALKRLDAGTLRPVPLNDYGKTGDLSDCGKIVVETEGHPEYRIVVRDVGNGVEVLEVVTVEERTQDLAYLITGVRLGRITDPIRRSDTQRKIARIRRLRDT
;
A
#
# COMPACT_ATOMS: atom_id res chain seq x y z
N MET A 1 -24.02 3.57 -53.12
CA MET A 1 -23.70 2.46 -52.19
C MET A 1 -22.92 3.04 -51.05
N THR A 2 -23.63 3.16 -49.93
CA THR A 2 -23.29 3.89 -48.72
C THR A 2 -22.35 3.10 -47.82
N ASP A 3 -21.58 3.90 -47.08
CA ASP A 3 -21.09 3.69 -45.73
C ASP A 3 -19.74 3.01 -45.48
N LYS A 4 -18.95 3.78 -44.73
CA LYS A 4 -17.60 3.54 -44.24
C LYS A 4 -17.73 3.35 -42.72
N PRO A 5 -17.32 2.24 -42.12
CA PRO A 5 -17.32 2.17 -40.66
C PRO A 5 -16.05 2.79 -40.10
N ALA A 6 -16.28 3.71 -39.16
CA ALA A 6 -15.31 4.45 -38.38
C ALA A 6 -14.63 3.60 -37.30
N LYS A 7 -13.46 4.10 -36.87
CA LYS A 7 -12.65 3.66 -35.73
C LYS A 7 -13.49 3.37 -34.47
N LYS A 8 -13.27 2.23 -33.83
CA LYS A 8 -13.60 2.02 -32.42
C LYS A 8 -12.32 2.15 -31.58
N ALA A 9 -12.26 3.24 -30.80
CA ALA A 9 -11.37 3.37 -29.67
C ALA A 9 -11.84 2.40 -28.57
N VAL A 10 -10.92 1.59 -28.06
CA VAL A 10 -11.14 0.76 -26.88
C VAL A 10 -10.82 1.65 -25.68
N ALA A 11 -11.86 2.23 -25.09
CA ALA A 11 -11.77 2.90 -23.81
C ALA A 11 -11.63 1.85 -22.70
N ALA A 12 -10.60 2.02 -21.86
CA ALA A 12 -10.43 1.29 -20.62
C ALA A 12 -11.60 1.62 -19.68
N SER A 13 -12.50 0.66 -19.48
CA SER A 13 -13.48 0.69 -18.41
C SER A 13 -12.84 0.11 -17.16
N GLY A 14 -12.30 1.00 -16.32
CA GLY A 14 -11.94 0.71 -14.94
C GLY A 14 -13.22 0.44 -14.15
N ASP A 15 -13.32 -0.76 -13.60
CA ASP A 15 -14.49 -1.22 -12.88
C ASP A 15 -14.55 -0.56 -11.50
N ALA A 16 -15.61 0.20 -11.29
CA ALA A 16 -15.93 0.86 -10.03
C ALA A 16 -16.69 -0.13 -9.14
N ALA A 17 -15.97 -1.07 -8.51
CA ALA A 17 -16.60 -2.06 -7.65
C ALA A 17 -16.55 -1.67 -6.16
N SER A 18 -17.71 -1.29 -5.64
CA SER A 18 -18.14 -1.33 -4.22
C SER A 18 -17.47 -0.36 -3.21
N ARG A 19 -18.04 0.84 -3.06
CA ARG A 19 -17.84 1.66 -1.86
C ARG A 19 -19.07 1.51 -0.96
N GLY A 20 -18.93 0.80 0.17
CA GLY A 20 -19.83 0.97 1.32
C GLY A 20 -19.80 2.44 1.82
N PRO A 21 -20.60 2.83 2.82
CA PRO A 21 -20.55 4.20 3.34
C PRO A 21 -19.10 4.56 3.65
N ALA A 22 -18.59 5.62 3.02
CA ALA A 22 -17.17 5.94 3.04
C ALA A 22 -16.74 6.22 4.48
N GLN A 23 -16.12 5.21 5.11
CA GLN A 23 -15.69 5.28 6.50
C GLN A 23 -14.62 6.37 6.70
N PHE A 24 -14.00 6.83 5.62
CA PHE A 24 -13.00 7.90 5.56
C PHE A 24 -13.35 8.88 4.44
N ALA A 25 -13.11 10.17 4.67
CA ALA A 25 -13.38 11.22 3.69
C ALA A 25 -12.21 11.43 2.70
N LYS A 26 -10.98 11.27 3.19
CA LYS A 26 -9.72 11.57 2.48
C LYS A 26 -8.79 10.38 2.37
N VAL A 27 -9.03 9.31 3.13
CA VAL A 27 -8.24 8.07 3.05
C VAL A 27 -8.92 7.06 2.14
N GLN A 28 -8.18 6.52 1.18
CA GLN A 28 -8.61 5.42 0.32
C GLN A 28 -7.75 4.19 0.60
N LEU A 29 -8.35 3.00 0.63
CA LEU A 29 -7.64 1.74 0.80
C LEU A 29 -7.56 1.03 -0.55
N THR A 30 -6.37 0.61 -0.96
CA THR A 30 -6.19 -0.31 -2.09
C THR A 30 -6.70 -1.71 -1.75
N ASP A 31 -7.01 -2.53 -2.76
CA ASP A 31 -7.42 -3.92 -2.56
C ASP A 31 -6.35 -4.71 -1.81
N GLU A 32 -5.08 -4.46 -2.12
CA GLU A 32 -3.98 -5.12 -1.44
C GLU A 32 -3.82 -4.65 0.01
N ALA A 33 -4.03 -3.37 0.31
CA ALA A 33 -4.07 -2.90 1.70
C ALA A 33 -5.25 -3.52 2.47
N ILE A 34 -6.41 -3.70 1.84
CA ILE A 34 -7.55 -4.41 2.45
C ILE A 34 -7.18 -5.87 2.75
N ALA A 35 -6.49 -6.55 1.83
CA ALA A 35 -5.99 -7.91 2.06
C ALA A 35 -4.99 -7.97 3.23
N ASP A 36 -4.08 -6.99 3.31
CA ASP A 36 -3.12 -6.87 4.40
C ASP A 36 -3.85 -6.73 5.76
N LEU A 37 -4.85 -5.84 5.84
CA LEU A 37 -5.68 -5.62 7.04
C LEU A 37 -6.43 -6.89 7.49
N LYS A 38 -7.01 -7.65 6.55
CA LYS A 38 -7.67 -8.94 6.85
C LYS A 38 -6.67 -9.94 7.45
N GLY A 39 -5.44 -9.97 6.95
CA GLY A 39 -4.37 -10.80 7.52
C GLY A 39 -3.95 -10.35 8.92
N ILE A 40 -4.05 -9.06 9.24
CA ILE A 40 -3.78 -8.54 10.60
C ILE A 40 -4.92 -8.92 11.53
N GLU A 41 -6.18 -8.79 11.11
CA GLU A 41 -7.36 -9.16 11.91
C GLU A 41 -7.26 -10.57 12.49
N GLN A 42 -6.82 -11.54 11.67
CA GLN A 42 -6.73 -12.94 12.07
C GLN A 42 -5.59 -13.21 13.08
N ARG A 43 -4.52 -12.41 13.07
CA ARG A 43 -3.28 -12.68 13.83
C ARG A 43 -3.08 -11.75 15.02
N ALA A 44 -3.52 -10.50 14.91
CA ALA A 44 -3.31 -9.45 15.89
C ALA A 44 -4.48 -8.44 15.91
N PRO A 45 -5.66 -8.81 16.43
CA PRO A 45 -6.82 -7.92 16.50
C PRO A 45 -6.56 -6.59 17.23
N ALA A 46 -5.70 -6.61 18.26
CA ALA A 46 -5.31 -5.41 18.99
C ALA A 46 -4.57 -4.41 18.10
N VAL A 47 -3.64 -4.90 17.27
CA VAL A 47 -2.93 -4.06 16.28
C VAL A 47 -3.90 -3.48 15.26
N LEU A 48 -4.87 -4.27 14.78
CA LEU A 48 -5.86 -3.78 13.80
C LEU A 48 -6.62 -2.55 14.34
N THR A 49 -6.94 -2.55 15.64
CA THR A 49 -7.58 -1.41 16.30
C THR A 49 -6.69 -0.16 16.25
N GLU A 50 -5.40 -0.29 16.55
CA GLU A 50 -4.46 0.83 16.49
C GLU A 50 -4.19 1.31 15.06
N VAL A 51 -4.18 0.40 14.07
CA VAL A 51 -4.12 0.75 12.65
C VAL A 51 -5.33 1.60 12.26
N PHE A 52 -6.56 1.19 12.61
CA PHE A 52 -7.75 1.99 12.32
C PHE A 52 -7.75 3.34 13.04
N ARG A 53 -7.24 3.41 14.28
CA ARG A 53 -7.07 4.67 15.00
C ARG A 53 -6.10 5.60 14.26
N ALA A 54 -4.98 5.07 13.77
CA ALA A 54 -4.03 5.83 12.96
C ALA A 54 -4.67 6.34 11.66
N LEU A 55 -5.42 5.49 10.94
CA LEU A 55 -6.12 5.89 9.71
C LEU A 55 -7.17 6.98 9.96
N LYS A 56 -7.89 6.94 11.10
CA LYS A 56 -8.83 8.00 11.48
C LYS A 56 -8.12 9.34 11.76
N ARG A 57 -6.97 9.29 12.42
CA ARG A 57 -6.17 10.50 12.66
C ARG A 57 -5.58 11.08 11.37
N LEU A 58 -5.17 10.20 10.44
CA LEU A 58 -4.73 10.58 9.11
C LEU A 58 -5.85 11.26 8.33
N ASP A 59 -7.06 10.67 8.33
CA ASP A 59 -8.25 11.21 7.67
C ASP A 59 -8.64 12.60 8.22
N ALA A 60 -8.54 12.77 9.53
CA ALA A 60 -8.77 14.05 10.22
C ALA A 60 -7.64 15.07 9.99
N GLY A 61 -6.51 14.68 9.40
CA GLY A 61 -5.33 15.53 9.22
C GLY A 61 -4.54 15.81 10.50
N THR A 62 -4.80 15.07 11.58
CA THR A 62 -4.10 15.20 12.89
C THR A 62 -2.89 14.28 13.02
N LEU A 63 -2.68 13.42 12.02
CA LEU A 63 -1.49 12.60 11.86
C LEU A 63 -0.92 12.84 10.47
N ARG A 64 0.38 13.16 10.39
CA ARG A 64 1.10 13.30 9.13
C ARG A 64 2.02 12.09 8.92
N PRO A 65 2.03 11.46 7.74
CA PRO A 65 3.01 10.45 7.40
C PRO A 65 4.42 11.04 7.41
N VAL A 66 5.40 10.23 7.82
CA VAL A 66 6.83 10.54 7.67
C VAL A 66 7.23 10.18 6.23
N PRO A 67 7.86 11.08 5.45
CA PRO A 67 8.30 10.76 4.10
C PRO A 67 9.14 9.48 4.03
N LEU A 68 8.96 8.70 2.97
CA LEU A 68 9.84 7.57 2.70
C LEU A 68 11.21 8.09 2.26
N ASN A 69 12.27 7.46 2.78
CA ASN A 69 13.63 7.69 2.29
C ASN A 69 13.75 7.25 0.82
N ASP A 70 14.49 8.03 0.04
CA ASP A 70 14.84 7.66 -1.32
C ASP A 70 15.96 6.61 -1.32
N TYR A 71 15.69 5.48 -1.94
CA TYR A 71 16.67 4.43 -2.17
C TYR A 71 16.68 4.10 -3.66
N GLY A 72 17.84 4.15 -4.31
CA GLY A 72 17.95 3.85 -5.75
C GLY A 72 17.47 2.45 -6.17
N LYS A 73 17.25 1.53 -5.21
CA LYS A 73 16.72 0.17 -5.43
C LYS A 73 15.18 0.09 -5.46
N THR A 74 14.47 1.13 -5.04
CA THR A 74 12.99 1.11 -4.86
C THR A 74 12.25 1.88 -5.96
N GLY A 75 12.98 2.62 -6.80
CA GLY A 75 12.41 3.64 -7.67
C GLY A 75 12.01 4.89 -6.87
N ASP A 76 11.48 5.88 -7.57
CA ASP A 76 11.01 7.14 -6.98
C ASP A 76 9.76 6.91 -6.11
N LEU A 77 9.89 7.21 -4.82
CA LEU A 77 8.85 7.12 -3.79
C LEU A 77 8.62 8.47 -3.10
N SER A 78 8.96 9.59 -3.75
CA SER A 78 8.87 10.94 -3.19
C SER A 78 7.45 11.37 -2.81
N ASP A 79 6.44 10.75 -3.42
CA ASP A 79 5.01 10.92 -3.13
C ASP A 79 4.51 10.03 -1.98
N CYS A 80 5.39 9.23 -1.37
CA CYS A 80 5.02 8.24 -0.37
C CYS A 80 5.51 8.61 1.05
N GLY A 81 4.75 8.17 2.05
CA GLY A 81 5.11 8.28 3.46
C GLY A 81 4.73 7.02 4.24
N LYS A 82 5.30 6.91 5.44
CA LYS A 82 4.99 5.85 6.41
C LYS A 82 4.40 6.42 7.69
N ILE A 83 3.50 5.66 8.28
CA ILE A 83 3.03 5.83 9.64
C ILE A 83 3.46 4.59 10.41
N VAL A 84 4.12 4.80 11.56
CA VAL A 84 4.53 3.73 12.46
C VAL A 84 3.40 3.49 13.46
N VAL A 85 3.01 2.22 13.61
CA VAL A 85 2.02 1.74 14.57
C VAL A 85 2.74 0.77 15.50
N GLU A 86 2.97 1.22 16.72
CA GLU A 86 3.53 0.40 17.80
C GLU A 86 2.38 -0.07 18.70
N THR A 87 2.41 -1.33 19.09
CA THR A 87 1.43 -1.91 20.02
C THR A 87 2.18 -2.82 20.96
N GLU A 88 1.94 -2.67 22.27
CA GLU A 88 2.63 -3.46 23.30
C GLU A 88 2.43 -4.96 23.06
N GLY A 89 3.50 -5.75 23.19
CA GLY A 89 3.47 -7.19 22.96
C GLY A 89 3.34 -7.62 21.49
N HIS A 90 3.36 -6.67 20.56
CA HIS A 90 3.28 -6.92 19.12
C HIS A 90 4.47 -6.30 18.36
N PRO A 91 4.86 -6.87 17.22
CA PRO A 91 5.86 -6.25 16.35
C PRO A 91 5.36 -4.90 15.80
N GLU A 92 6.29 -4.04 15.39
CA GLU A 92 5.98 -2.76 14.74
C GLU A 92 5.22 -3.00 13.43
N TYR A 93 4.18 -2.20 13.17
CA TYR A 93 3.52 -2.14 11.88
C TYR A 93 3.78 -0.79 11.21
N ARG A 94 3.90 -0.82 9.87
CA ARG A 94 3.98 0.39 9.05
C ARG A 94 2.82 0.42 8.08
N ILE A 95 2.11 1.54 8.09
CA ILE A 95 1.13 1.89 7.07
C ILE A 95 1.88 2.73 6.03
N VAL A 96 1.99 2.25 4.80
CA VAL A 96 2.55 3.05 3.70
C VAL A 96 1.40 3.72 2.97
N VAL A 97 1.54 5.03 2.77
CA VAL A 97 0.55 5.84 2.08
C VAL A 97 1.19 6.64 0.95
N ARG A 98 0.39 6.99 -0.05
CA ARG A 98 0.75 7.87 -1.15
C ARG A 98 -0.13 9.10 -1.14
N ASP A 99 0.46 10.26 -1.33
CA ASP A 99 -0.26 11.51 -1.56
C ASP A 99 -0.81 11.51 -3.00
N VAL A 100 -2.12 11.73 -3.15
CA VAL A 100 -2.81 11.84 -4.44
C VAL A 100 -3.43 13.22 -4.66
N GLY A 101 -2.97 14.23 -3.91
CA GLY A 101 -3.32 15.64 -4.03
C GLY A 101 -4.55 16.06 -3.22
N ASN A 102 -5.68 15.35 -3.35
CA ASN A 102 -6.91 15.64 -2.61
C ASN A 102 -7.17 14.66 -1.44
N GLY A 103 -6.21 13.79 -1.16
CA GLY A 103 -6.33 12.74 -0.17
C GLY A 103 -5.08 11.88 -0.15
N VAL A 104 -5.18 10.76 0.54
CA VAL A 104 -4.10 9.78 0.66
C VAL A 104 -4.63 8.39 0.35
N GLU A 105 -3.80 7.61 -0.32
CA GLU A 105 -4.09 6.22 -0.64
C GLU A 105 -3.19 5.31 0.19
N VAL A 106 -3.78 4.35 0.90
CA VAL A 106 -3.04 3.34 1.67
C VAL A 106 -2.63 2.24 0.70
N LEU A 107 -1.31 2.12 0.53
CA LEU A 107 -0.70 1.19 -0.41
C LEU A 107 -0.37 -0.15 0.23
N GLU A 108 -0.03 -0.19 1.52
CA GLU A 108 0.38 -1.40 2.25
C GLU A 108 0.17 -1.19 3.76
N VAL A 109 -0.18 -2.26 4.46
CA VAL A 109 -0.01 -2.35 5.92
C VAL A 109 0.87 -3.55 6.25
N VAL A 110 2.13 -3.30 6.61
CA VAL A 110 3.12 -4.36 6.76
C VAL A 110 3.75 -4.35 8.14
N THR A 111 3.98 -5.54 8.68
CA THR A 111 4.74 -5.70 9.91
C THR A 111 6.24 -5.59 9.62
N VAL A 112 6.97 -4.89 10.48
CA VAL A 112 8.39 -4.62 10.35
C VAL A 112 9.13 -5.22 11.55
N GLU A 113 10.15 -6.01 11.22
CA GLU A 113 11.12 -6.58 12.13
C GLU A 113 12.51 -6.12 11.69
N GLU A 114 13.53 -6.32 12.53
CA GLU A 114 14.90 -5.86 12.27
C GLU A 114 15.44 -6.31 10.89
N ARG A 115 15.06 -7.52 10.43
CA ARG A 115 15.45 -8.09 9.13
C ARG A 115 14.58 -7.64 7.94
N THR A 116 13.50 -6.90 8.19
CA THR A 116 12.49 -6.52 7.18
C THR A 116 12.27 -5.02 7.09
N GLN A 117 13.16 -4.19 7.64
CA GLN A 117 13.05 -2.72 7.60
C GLN A 117 12.83 -2.14 6.18
N ASP A 118 13.46 -2.76 5.18
CA ASP A 118 13.34 -2.38 3.76
C ASP A 118 12.08 -2.93 3.07
N LEU A 119 11.38 -3.89 3.69
CA LEU A 119 10.30 -4.65 3.05
C LEU A 119 9.17 -3.73 2.59
N ALA A 120 8.77 -2.78 3.44
CA ALA A 120 7.73 -1.80 3.12
C ALA A 120 8.06 -1.01 1.85
N TYR A 121 9.32 -0.59 1.69
CA TYR A 121 9.78 0.17 0.53
C TYR A 121 9.79 -0.68 -0.74
N LEU A 122 10.30 -1.92 -0.65
CA LEU A 122 10.37 -2.83 -1.79
C LEU A 122 8.98 -3.20 -2.31
N ILE A 123 8.03 -3.47 -1.41
CA ILE A 123 6.66 -3.79 -1.80
C ILE A 123 6.01 -2.58 -2.49
N THR A 124 6.16 -1.39 -1.90
CA THR A 124 5.61 -0.15 -2.45
C THR A 124 6.13 0.12 -3.87
N GLY A 125 7.45 0.03 -4.08
CA GLY A 125 8.06 0.21 -5.40
C GLY A 125 7.57 -0.79 -6.44
N VAL A 126 7.29 -2.05 -6.05
CA VAL A 126 6.72 -3.07 -6.93
C VAL A 126 5.25 -2.80 -7.25
N ARG A 127 4.42 -2.47 -6.23
CA ARG A 127 2.97 -2.21 -6.39
C ARG A 127 2.73 -0.99 -7.29
N LEU A 128 3.51 0.07 -7.12
CA LEU A 128 3.43 1.27 -7.94
C LEU A 128 4.11 1.15 -9.32
N GLY A 129 4.77 0.02 -9.62
CA GLY A 129 5.50 -0.14 -10.88
C GLY A 129 6.71 0.79 -11.03
N ARG A 130 7.25 1.33 -9.93
CA ARG A 130 8.39 2.26 -9.91
C ARG A 130 9.73 1.55 -10.14
N ILE A 131 9.78 0.23 -9.95
CA ILE A 131 10.92 -0.61 -10.34
C ILE A 131 10.71 -1.02 -11.80
N THR A 132 11.30 -0.26 -12.72
CA THR A 132 11.08 -0.37 -14.17
C THR A 132 11.95 -1.42 -14.86
N ASP A 133 13.15 -1.70 -14.33
CA ASP A 133 14.01 -2.77 -14.82
C ASP A 133 13.35 -4.13 -14.54
N PRO A 134 13.04 -4.94 -15.57
CA PRO A 134 12.30 -6.19 -15.41
C PRO A 134 13.07 -7.25 -14.62
N ILE A 135 14.41 -7.26 -14.71
CA ILE A 135 15.26 -8.19 -13.95
C ILE A 135 15.21 -7.80 -12.47
N ARG A 136 15.42 -6.52 -12.16
CA ARG A 136 15.35 -6.01 -10.77
C ARG A 136 13.98 -6.18 -10.14
N ARG A 137 12.92 -5.98 -10.94
CA ARG A 137 11.54 -6.19 -10.49
C ARG A 137 11.30 -7.64 -10.10
N SER A 138 11.72 -8.58 -10.94
CA SER A 138 11.63 -10.02 -10.66
C SER A 138 12.43 -10.43 -9.42
N ASP A 139 13.66 -9.95 -9.27
CA ASP A 139 14.49 -10.18 -8.09
C ASP A 139 13.84 -9.65 -6.80
N THR A 140 13.29 -8.44 -6.88
CA THR A 140 12.59 -7.80 -5.76
C THR A 140 11.34 -8.59 -5.39
N GLN A 141 10.55 -9.02 -6.36
CA GLN A 141 9.38 -9.87 -6.13
C GLN A 141 9.75 -11.20 -5.46
N ARG A 142 10.83 -11.86 -5.90
CA ARG A 142 11.35 -13.07 -5.26
C ARG A 142 11.77 -12.83 -3.81
N LYS A 143 12.45 -11.72 -3.54
CA LYS A 143 12.86 -11.33 -2.19
C LYS A 143 11.64 -11.08 -1.30
N ILE A 144 10.64 -10.34 -1.78
CA ILE A 144 9.37 -10.10 -1.07
C ILE A 144 8.68 -11.43 -0.75
N ALA A 145 8.53 -12.32 -1.75
CA ALA A 145 7.87 -13.60 -1.57
C ALA A 145 8.59 -14.48 -0.53
N ARG A 146 9.93 -14.49 -0.54
CA ARG A 146 10.73 -15.22 0.45
C ARG A 146 10.51 -14.71 1.86
N ILE A 147 10.51 -13.39 2.05
CA ILE A 147 10.32 -12.77 3.35
C ILE A 147 8.90 -13.02 3.87
N ARG A 148 7.87 -12.93 3.02
CA ARG A 148 6.48 -13.23 3.39
C ARG A 148 6.32 -14.68 3.83
N ARG A 149 6.88 -15.65 3.09
CA ARG A 149 6.86 -17.07 3.49
C ARG A 149 7.48 -17.34 4.85
N LEU A 150 8.59 -16.69 5.17
CA LEU A 150 9.25 -16.84 6.47
C LEU A 150 8.43 -16.26 7.64
N ARG A 151 7.44 -15.41 7.35
CA ARG A 151 6.55 -14.81 8.36
C ARG A 151 5.25 -15.59 8.56
N ASP A 152 4.85 -16.39 7.57
CA ASP A 152 3.63 -17.20 7.61
C ASP A 152 3.89 -18.62 8.18
N THR A 153 5.15 -18.96 8.47
CA THR A 153 5.59 -20.18 9.19
C THR A 153 5.85 -19.90 10.65
#